data_AF-A0AAW8DIM9-F1
#
_entry.id   AF-A0AAW8DIM9-F1
#
_cell.length_a   1.000
_cell.length_b   1.000
_cell.length_c   1.000
_cell.angle_alpha   90.00
_cell.angle_beta   90.00
_cell.angle_gamma   90.00
#
_symmetry.space_group_name_H-M   'P 1'
#
loop_
_entity.id
_entity.type
_entity.pdbx_description
1 polymer ?
#
loop_
_entity_poly.entity_id
_entity_poly.type
_entity_poly.pdbx_seq_one_letter_code
_entity_poly.pdbx_strand_id
1 'polypeptide(L)'
;MDEQGILHHIQSLVEEERELREKAEAAPPGPAHAPDRARLERIEQDLDQSWDLLRQRRAKRQYGENPNEAKPRPPKQVEGYTG
;
A
#
# COMPACT_ATOMS: atom_id res chain seq x y z
N MET A 1 -12.64 6.30 7.35
CA MET A 1 -12.43 5.25 6.32
C MET A 1 -12.87 3.93 6.93
N ASP A 2 -13.72 3.17 6.26
CA ASP A 2 -14.33 1.93 6.76
C ASP A 2 -13.59 0.70 6.24
N GLU A 3 -13.87 -0.52 6.73
CA GLU A 3 -13.18 -1.75 6.28
C GLU A 3 -13.25 -1.89 4.75
N GLN A 4 -14.42 -1.57 4.17
CA GLN A 4 -14.65 -1.55 2.73
C GLN A 4 -13.78 -0.51 2.01
N GLY A 5 -13.60 0.67 2.61
CA GLY A 5 -12.72 1.71 2.06
C GLY A 5 -11.26 1.25 2.03
N ILE A 6 -10.80 0.56 3.08
CA ILE A 6 -9.44 0.00 3.16
C ILE A 6 -9.24 -1.06 2.06
N LEU A 7 -10.20 -1.96 1.88
CA LEU A 7 -10.14 -2.98 0.83
C LEU A 7 -10.14 -2.37 -0.58
N HIS A 8 -10.92 -1.30 -0.80
CA HIS A 8 -10.91 -0.58 -2.06
C HIS A 8 -9.56 0.08 -2.32
N HIS A 9 -8.96 0.69 -1.29
CA HIS A 9 -7.64 1.30 -1.41
C HIS A 9 -6.54 0.27 -1.70
N ILE A 10 -6.56 -0.88 -1.02
CA ILE A 10 -5.66 -2.01 -1.31
C ILE A 10 -5.80 -2.45 -2.78
N GLN A 11 -7.02 -2.60 -3.29
CA GLN A 11 -7.24 -2.96 -4.70
C GLN A 11 -6.66 -1.93 -5.65
N SER A 12 -6.87 -0.63 -5.40
CA SER A 12 -6.28 0.43 -6.23
C SER A 12 -4.74 0.39 -6.23
N LEU A 13 -4.12 0.11 -5.08
CA LEU A 13 -2.66 -0.01 -4.96
C LEU A 13 -2.12 -1.22 -5.72
N VAL A 14 -2.80 -2.37 -5.66
CA VAL A 14 -2.42 -3.58 -6.42
C VAL A 14 -2.56 -3.35 -7.92
N GLU A 15 -3.62 -2.67 -8.36
CA GLU A 15 -3.80 -2.31 -9.78
C GLU A 15 -2.68 -1.39 -10.25
N GLU A 16 -2.30 -0.38 -9.44
CA GLU A 16 -1.20 0.53 -9.76
C GLU A 16 0.15 -0.21 -9.84
N GLU A 17 0.43 -1.14 -8.92
CA GLU A 17 1.62 -1.99 -8.95
C GLU A 17 1.69 -2.77 -10.27
N ARG A 18 0.58 -3.38 -10.67
CA ARG A 18 0.47 -4.15 -11.88
C ARG A 18 0.69 -3.29 -13.12
N GLU A 19 0.04 -2.13 -13.20
CA GLU A 19 0.24 -1.19 -14.30
C GLU A 19 1.71 -0.75 -14.42
N LEU A 20 2.38 -0.50 -13.30
CA LEU A 20 3.79 -0.11 -13.29
C LEU A 20 4.69 -1.23 -13.82
N ARG A 21 4.42 -2.49 -13.45
CA ARG A 21 5.15 -3.65 -13.98
C ARG A 21 4.88 -3.85 -15.47
N GLU A 22 3.62 -3.75 -15.91
CA GLU A 22 3.25 -3.87 -17.32
C GLU A 22 3.89 -2.76 -18.17
N LYS A 23 3.91 -1.51 -17.68
CA LYS A 23 4.59 -0.39 -18.35
C LYS A 23 6.10 -0.60 -18.45
N ALA A 24 6.73 -1.14 -17.42
CA ALA A 24 8.16 -1.47 -17.43
C ALA A 24 8.48 -2.58 -18.43
N GLU A 25 7.65 -3.64 -18.50
CA GLU A 25 7.79 -4.72 -19.47
C GLU A 25 7.54 -4.27 -20.91
N ALA A 26 6.55 -3.38 -21.13
CA ALA A 26 6.23 -2.83 -22.45
C ALA A 26 7.26 -1.79 -22.94
N ALA A 27 8.07 -1.23 -22.03
CA ALA A 27 9.10 -0.27 -22.39
C ALA A 27 10.26 -0.94 -23.14
N PRO A 28 10.85 -0.28 -24.15
CA PRO A 28 12.00 -0.80 -24.87
C PRO A 28 13.20 -1.00 -23.92
N PRO A 29 14.06 -2.01 -24.18
CA PRO A 29 15.20 -2.32 -23.33
C PRO A 29 16.11 -1.10 -23.17
N GLY A 30 16.27 -0.63 -21.93
CA GLY A 30 17.00 0.58 -21.58
C GLY A 30 16.76 1.00 -20.12
N PRO A 31 17.31 2.13 -19.66
CA PRO A 31 17.13 2.59 -18.27
C PRO A 31 15.66 2.86 -17.89
N ALA A 32 14.78 3.04 -18.87
CA ALA A 32 13.32 3.16 -18.68
C ALA A 32 12.58 1.82 -18.61
N HIS A 33 13.26 0.69 -18.87
CA HIS A 33 12.70 -0.67 -18.76
C HIS A 33 12.66 -1.17 -17.31
N ALA A 34 13.42 -0.54 -16.40
CA ALA A 34 13.33 -0.86 -14.98
C ALA A 34 12.06 -0.20 -14.41
N PRO A 35 11.19 -0.96 -13.71
CA PRO A 35 10.07 -0.36 -13.01
C PRO A 35 10.59 0.63 -11.97
N ASP A 36 9.84 1.71 -11.76
CA ASP A 36 10.16 2.75 -10.81
C ASP A 36 10.18 2.15 -9.39
N ARG A 37 11.37 1.73 -8.94
CA ARG A 37 11.55 1.00 -7.68
C ARG A 37 11.06 1.84 -6.50
N ALA A 38 11.30 3.15 -6.54
CA ALA A 38 10.82 4.09 -5.53
C ALA A 38 9.29 4.03 -5.42
N ARG A 39 8.62 3.98 -6.57
CA ARG A 39 7.15 3.90 -6.64
C ARG A 39 6.63 2.55 -6.15
N LEU A 40 7.25 1.44 -6.57
CA LEU A 40 6.89 0.11 -6.10
C LEU A 40 7.05 -0.02 -4.57
N GLU A 41 8.18 0.42 -4.02
CA GLU A 41 8.43 0.43 -2.57
C GLU A 41 7.39 1.25 -1.81
N ARG A 42 6.94 2.37 -2.40
CA ARG A 42 5.88 3.19 -1.82
C ARG A 42 4.54 2.45 -1.80
N ILE A 43 4.17 1.80 -2.89
CA ILE A 43 2.94 1.01 -3.00
C ILE A 43 2.95 -0.14 -1.99
N GLU A 44 4.07 -0.85 -1.87
CA GLU A 44 4.23 -1.95 -0.89
C GLU A 44 4.06 -1.45 0.55
N GLN A 45 4.60 -0.27 0.88
CA GLN A 45 4.42 0.34 2.21
C GLN A 45 2.97 0.73 2.49
N ASP A 46 2.30 1.34 1.51
CA ASP A 46 0.90 1.75 1.64
C ASP A 46 -0.02 0.52 1.76
N LEU A 47 0.32 -0.59 1.07
CA LEU A 47 -0.34 -1.88 1.21
C LEU A 47 -0.17 -2.46 2.62
N ASP A 48 1.06 -2.51 3.14
CA ASP A 48 1.34 -3.01 4.49
C ASP A 48 0.56 -2.21 5.54
N GLN A 49 0.56 -0.88 5.44
CA GLN A 49 -0.19 -0.01 6.34
C GLN A 49 -1.70 -0.26 6.27
N SER A 50 -2.23 -0.46 5.06
CA SER A 50 -3.65 -0.74 4.85
C SER A 50 -4.05 -2.10 5.44
N TRP A 51 -3.22 -3.13 5.27
CA TRP A 51 -3.44 -4.45 5.86
C TRP A 51 -3.35 -4.43 7.39
N ASP A 52 -2.38 -3.70 7.95
CA ASP A 52 -2.24 -3.51 9.41
C ASP A 52 -3.48 -2.84 9.99
N LEU A 53 -3.98 -1.78 9.34
CA LEU A 53 -5.20 -1.09 9.76
C LEU A 53 -6.42 -2.01 9.70
N LEU A 54 -6.59 -2.78 8.63
CA LEU A 54 -7.69 -3.75 8.50
C LEU A 54 -7.63 -4.79 9.62
N ARG A 55 -6.44 -5.32 9.91
CA ARG A 55 -6.24 -6.31 10.97
C ARG A 55 -6.54 -5.72 12.35
N GLN A 56 -6.09 -4.50 12.64
CA GLN A 56 -6.38 -3.80 13.89
C GLN A 56 -7.90 -3.61 14.08
N ARG A 57 -8.62 -3.25 13.02
CA ARG A 57 -10.08 -3.08 13.06
C ARG A 57 -10.82 -4.37 13.31
N ARG A 58 -10.41 -5.46 12.63
CA ARG A 58 -10.96 -6.79 12.86
C ARG A 58 -10.73 -7.26 14.29
N ALA A 59 -9.53 -7.02 14.84
CA ALA A 59 -9.24 -7.32 16.24
C ALA A 59 -10.17 -6.55 17.18
N LYS A 60 -10.25 -5.21 17.06
CA LYS A 60 -11.15 -4.38 17.90
C LYS A 60 -12.61 -4.86 17.82
N ARG A 61 -13.10 -5.14 16.61
CA ARG A 61 -14.45 -5.68 16.39
C ARG A 61 -14.67 -7.03 17.06
N GLN A 62 -13.67 -7.91 17.04
CA GLN A 62 -13.74 -9.22 17.70
C GLN A 62 -13.78 -9.11 19.22
N TYR A 63 -13.10 -8.12 19.81
CA TYR A 63 -13.12 -7.85 21.25
C TYR A 63 -14.29 -6.96 21.71
N GLY A 64 -15.20 -6.58 20.80
CA GLY A 64 -16.32 -5.69 21.10
C GLY A 64 -15.91 -4.22 21.33
N GLU A 65 -14.67 -3.86 20.99
CA GLU A 65 -14.17 -2.49 21.02
C GLU A 65 -14.57 -1.73 19.76
N ASN A 66 -14.49 -0.39 19.80
CA ASN A 66 -14.86 0.45 18.68
C ASN A 66 -13.82 0.35 17.53
N PRO A 67 -14.17 -0.23 16.36
CA PRO A 67 -13.25 -0.38 15.24
C PRO A 67 -12.87 0.96 14.59
N ASN A 68 -13.55 2.07 14.91
CA ASN A 68 -13.20 3.40 14.41
C ASN A 68 -12.08 4.06 15.23
N GLU A 69 -11.72 3.50 16.39
CA GLU A 69 -10.54 3.91 17.14
C GLU A 69 -9.25 3.25 16.66
N ALA A 70 -9.32 2.38 15.64
CA ALA A 70 -8.11 1.89 14.98
C ALA A 70 -7.45 3.06 14.25
N LYS A 71 -6.25 3.44 14.69
CA LYS A 71 -5.48 4.50 14.04
C LYS A 71 -4.44 3.85 13.14
N PRO A 72 -4.35 4.24 11.85
CA PRO A 72 -3.25 3.80 11.03
C PRO A 72 -1.96 4.18 11.74
N ARG A 73 -1.02 3.22 11.84
CA ARG A 73 0.32 3.59 12.31
C ARG A 73 0.83 4.69 11.37
N PRO A 74 1.52 5.72 11.90
CA PRO A 74 2.15 6.70 11.03
C PRO A 74 2.99 5.93 10.00
N PRO A 75 2.97 6.34 8.72
CA PRO A 75 3.82 5.70 7.72
C PRO A 75 5.22 5.70 8.31
N LYS A 76 5.84 4.52 8.38
CA LYS A 76 7.23 4.40 8.78
C LYS A 76 7.96 5.25 7.75
N GLN A 77 8.32 6.48 8.10
CA GLN A 77 9.14 7.34 7.26
C GLN A 77 10.40 6.52 7.02
N VAL A 78 10.46 5.84 5.88
CA VAL A 78 11.72 5.44 5.29
C VAL A 78 12.40 6.74 4.94
N GLU A 79 13.15 7.28 5.90
CA GLU A 79 14.33 8.08 5.61
C GLU A 79 15.20 7.24 4.66
N GLY A 80 14.99 7.40 3.35
CA GLY A 80 15.62 6.48 2.40
C GLY A 80 15.40 6.72 0.92
N TYR A 81 14.75 7.81 0.50
CA TYR A 81 14.70 8.17 -0.93
C TYR A 81 15.06 9.64 -1.14
N THR A 82 16.32 9.96 -0.86
CA THR A 82 17.01 11.08 -1.50
C THR A 82 18.46 10.65 -1.67
N GLY A 83 18.77 10.14 -2.86
CA GLY A 83 20.11 9.79 -3.31
C GLY A 83 20.20 10.13 -4.79
#